data_AF-A0A7W1EQJ5-F1
#
_entry.id   AF-A0A7W1EQJ5-F1
#
_cell.length_a   1.000
_cell.length_b   1.000
_cell.length_c   1.000
_cell.angle_alpha   90.00
_cell.angle_beta   90.00
_cell.angle_gamma   90.00
#
_symmetry.space_group_name_H-M   'P 1'
#
loop_
_entity.id
_entity.type
_entity.pdbx_description
1 polymer ?
#
loop_
_entity_poly.entity_id
_entity_poly.type
_entity_poly.pdbx_seq_one_letter_code
_entity_poly.pdbx_strand_id
1 'polypeptide(L)'
;MTQIISIKSVNVAQPQVLRRLKKGPIYSSINKSPVVSEEILLTYTNLQGDQQVDTKPKPDGRQLHGGNEKAVYVYPVEHYVFWRADLGLKLPIPSFGENLTTVGITEEEVHFGDKWQ
;
A
#
# COMPACT_ATOMS: atom_id res chain seq x y z
N MET A 1 -15.82 -17.55 -17.62
CA MET A 1 -15.26 -16.29 -18.17
C MET A 1 -13.99 -16.01 -17.39
N THR A 2 -12.89 -15.68 -18.05
CA THR A 2 -11.64 -15.32 -17.34
C THR A 2 -11.84 -13.97 -16.68
N GLN A 3 -11.66 -13.90 -15.37
CA GLN A 3 -11.70 -12.65 -14.62
C GLN A 3 -10.51 -11.78 -15.04
N ILE A 4 -10.75 -10.51 -15.36
CA ILE A 4 -9.69 -9.57 -15.69
C ILE A 4 -9.14 -9.01 -14.38
N ILE A 5 -7.90 -9.38 -14.04
CA ILE A 5 -7.15 -8.80 -12.94
C ILE A 5 -6.28 -7.67 -13.50
N SER A 6 -6.33 -6.50 -12.87
CA SER A 6 -5.55 -5.34 -13.32
C SER A 6 -5.19 -4.40 -12.19
N ILE A 7 -4.19 -3.55 -12.43
CA ILE A 7 -3.81 -2.46 -11.54
C ILE A 7 -4.54 -1.19 -11.98
N LYS A 8 -5.39 -0.65 -11.10
CA LYS A 8 -6.09 0.63 -11.32
C LYS A 8 -5.19 1.82 -11.03
N SER A 9 -4.34 1.71 -10.02
CA SER A 9 -3.47 2.80 -9.58
C SER A 9 -2.23 2.25 -8.88
N VAL A 10 -1.09 2.88 -9.15
CA VAL A 10 0.15 2.69 -8.42
C VAL A 10 0.41 3.95 -7.62
N ASN A 11 0.67 3.81 -6.32
CA ASN A 11 0.79 4.92 -5.40
C ASN A 11 2.06 4.83 -4.56
N VAL A 12 2.65 5.99 -4.30
CA VAL A 12 3.88 6.10 -3.52
C VAL A 12 3.84 7.32 -2.59
N ALA A 13 4.60 7.28 -1.49
CA ALA A 13 4.88 8.44 -0.67
C ALA A 13 6.26 8.34 0.00
N GLN A 14 6.93 9.48 0.07
CA GLN A 14 8.00 9.67 1.05
C GLN A 14 7.40 9.93 2.44
N PRO A 15 8.12 9.62 3.54
CA PRO A 15 7.61 9.78 4.88
C PRO A 15 7.33 11.25 5.19
N GLN A 16 6.17 11.50 5.77
CA GLN A 16 5.76 12.82 6.23
C GLN A 16 5.40 12.77 7.71
N VAL A 17 5.46 13.91 8.39
CA VAL A 17 5.00 14.00 9.77
C VAL A 17 3.48 13.86 9.79
N LEU A 18 2.99 12.69 10.20
CA LEU A 18 1.57 12.41 10.34
C LEU A 18 0.98 13.13 11.56
N ARG A 19 1.74 13.15 12.66
CA ARG A 19 1.31 13.76 13.91
C ARG A 19 2.51 14.19 14.75
N ARG A 20 2.41 15.34 15.42
CA ARG A 20 3.40 15.78 16.41
C ARG A 20 2.90 15.45 17.82
N LEU A 21 3.70 14.71 18.59
CA LEU A 21 3.46 14.39 20.00
C LEU A 21 4.50 15.06 20.89
N LYS A 22 4.24 15.11 22.21
CA LYS A 22 5.22 15.59 23.21
C LYS A 22 6.55 14.83 23.15
N LYS A 23 6.53 13.54 22.78
CA LYS A 23 7.72 12.67 22.66
C LYS A 23 8.44 12.79 21.31
N GLY A 24 7.93 13.59 20.38
CA GLY A 24 8.48 13.75 19.02
C GLY A 24 7.44 13.54 17.91
N PRO A 25 7.81 13.82 16.65
CA PRO A 25 6.95 13.56 15.50
C PRO A 25 6.81 12.06 15.20
N ILE A 26 5.62 11.65 14.78
CA ILE A 26 5.34 10.37 14.14
C ILE A 26 5.43 10.57 12.63
N TYR A 27 6.31 9.81 11.99
CA TYR A 27 6.43 9.78 10.54
C TYR A 27 5.60 8.64 9.96
N SER A 28 4.99 8.88 8.80
CA SER A 28 4.27 7.86 8.05
C SER A 28 4.28 8.16 6.56
N SER A 29 4.26 7.10 5.76
CA SER A 29 4.08 7.14 4.30
C SER A 29 2.69 6.67 3.89
N ILE A 30 1.69 6.82 4.79
CA ILE A 30 0.31 6.40 4.52
C ILE A 30 -0.38 7.29 3.48
N ASN A 31 0.00 8.57 3.41
CA ASN A 31 -0.58 9.55 2.47
C ASN A 31 0.06 9.42 1.08
N LYS A 32 -0.21 8.29 0.41
CA LYS A 32 0.30 8.04 -0.94
C LYS A 32 -0.46 8.83 -1.99
N SER A 33 0.23 9.11 -3.10
CA SER A 33 -0.38 9.74 -4.27
C SER A 33 -0.16 8.86 -5.50
N PRO A 34 -1.11 8.86 -6.45
CA PRO A 34 -0.95 8.14 -7.70
C PRO A 34 0.28 8.60 -8.48
N VAL A 35 1.00 7.64 -9.02
CA VAL A 35 2.11 7.86 -9.95
C VAL A 35 1.54 8.11 -11.33
N VAL A 36 2.12 9.07 -12.06
CA VAL A 36 1.68 9.47 -13.41
C VAL A 36 2.49 8.80 -14.53
N SER A 37 3.64 8.21 -14.21
CA SER A 37 4.47 7.51 -15.19
C SER A 37 3.84 6.17 -15.59
N GLU A 38 4.06 5.76 -16.84
CA GLU A 38 3.60 4.47 -17.36
C GLU A 38 4.34 3.28 -16.72
N GLU A 39 5.58 3.50 -16.29
CA GLU A 39 6.43 2.51 -15.66
C GLU A 39 6.96 3.02 -14.31
N ILE A 40 7.29 2.08 -13.42
CA ILE A 40 7.90 2.35 -12.13
C ILE A 40 8.81 1.20 -11.73
N LEU A 41 9.97 1.53 -11.18
CA LEU A 41 10.89 0.52 -10.67
C LEU A 41 10.38 -0.05 -9.34
N LEU A 42 10.25 -1.37 -9.26
CA LEU A 42 10.10 -2.11 -8.01
C LEU A 42 11.48 -2.63 -7.55
N THR A 43 11.91 -2.21 -6.37
CA THR A 43 13.12 -2.72 -5.71
C THR A 43 12.76 -3.83 -4.72
N TYR A 44 13.76 -4.44 -4.07
CA TYR A 44 13.53 -5.46 -3.04
C TYR A 44 12.64 -5.02 -1.88
N THR A 45 12.56 -3.72 -1.58
CA THR A 45 11.84 -3.22 -0.40
C THR A 45 10.75 -2.21 -0.71
N ASN A 46 10.79 -1.52 -1.87
CA ASN A 46 9.87 -0.43 -2.18
C ASN A 46 9.72 -0.24 -3.69
N LEU A 47 8.61 0.35 -4.11
CA LEU A 47 8.51 1.07 -5.39
C LEU A 47 9.35 2.35 -5.35
N GLN A 48 9.90 2.75 -6.49
CA GLN A 48 10.63 4.01 -6.60
C GLN A 48 9.74 5.19 -6.21
N GLY A 49 10.21 6.00 -5.26
CA GLY A 49 9.45 7.13 -4.72
C GLY A 49 8.61 6.79 -3.48
N ASP A 50 8.53 5.52 -3.07
CA ASP A 50 7.94 5.09 -1.80
C ASP A 50 9.00 4.85 -0.73
N GLN A 51 8.59 4.88 0.54
CA GLN A 51 9.46 4.50 1.65
C GLN A 51 8.68 3.89 2.82
N GLN A 52 9.15 2.73 3.30
CA GLN A 52 8.74 2.15 4.58
C GLN A 52 9.33 2.94 5.77
N VAL A 53 8.50 3.16 6.80
CA VAL A 53 8.90 3.80 8.07
C VAL A 53 8.97 2.81 9.22
N ASP A 54 9.66 3.18 10.30
CA ASP A 54 9.81 2.38 11.52
C ASP A 54 10.37 0.96 11.26
N THR A 55 11.41 0.90 10.44
CA THR A 55 12.11 -0.31 10.00
C THR A 55 13.11 -0.86 11.02
N LYS A 56 13.00 -0.44 12.29
CA LYS A 56 13.93 -0.86 13.35
C LYS A 56 13.94 -2.38 13.48
N PRO A 57 15.12 -3.01 13.65
CA PRO A 57 15.20 -4.45 13.83
C PRO A 57 14.63 -4.88 15.18
N LYS A 58 13.93 -6.01 15.18
CA LYS A 58 13.54 -6.78 16.36
C LYS A 58 14.73 -7.62 16.84
N PRO A 59 14.69 -8.16 18.08
CA PRO A 59 15.73 -9.04 18.59
C PRO A 59 16.02 -10.28 17.73
N ASP A 60 15.03 -10.73 16.95
CA ASP A 60 15.16 -11.87 16.03
C ASP A 60 15.67 -11.49 14.62
N GLY A 61 16.11 -10.23 14.43
CA GLY A 61 16.67 -9.74 13.17
C GLY A 61 15.65 -9.27 12.13
N ARG A 62 14.35 -9.48 12.34
CA ARG A 62 13.29 -8.99 11.43
C ARG A 62 13.02 -7.51 11.65
N GLN A 63 12.56 -6.78 10.64
CA GLN A 63 12.15 -5.38 10.83
C GLN A 63 10.80 -5.29 11.56
N LEU A 64 10.62 -4.25 12.38
CA LEU A 64 9.36 -3.95 13.06
C LEU A 64 8.24 -3.71 12.05
N HIS A 65 8.44 -2.73 11.17
CA HIS A 65 7.62 -2.48 9.98
C HIS A 65 8.45 -2.65 8.71
N GLY A 66 7.79 -2.90 7.58
CA GLY A 66 8.47 -3.06 6.29
C GLY A 66 9.30 -4.34 6.15
N GLY A 67 10.33 -4.27 5.31
CA GLY A 67 11.14 -5.39 4.80
C GLY A 67 10.63 -5.93 3.46
N ASN A 68 11.40 -6.86 2.88
CA ASN A 68 11.13 -7.41 1.54
C ASN A 68 9.76 -8.11 1.46
N GLU A 69 9.37 -8.81 2.52
CA GLU A 69 8.07 -9.49 2.64
C GLU A 69 6.87 -8.53 2.68
N LYS A 70 7.12 -7.22 2.81
CA LYS A 70 6.12 -6.15 2.88
C LYS A 70 6.45 -5.02 1.89
N ALA A 71 7.15 -5.33 0.80
CA ALA A 71 7.64 -4.35 -0.16
C ALA A 71 6.54 -3.57 -0.89
N VAL A 72 5.38 -4.21 -1.09
CA VAL A 72 4.23 -3.65 -1.79
C VAL A 72 2.97 -3.96 -0.98
N TYR A 73 2.20 -2.94 -0.65
CA TYR A 73 0.87 -3.09 -0.06
C TYR A 73 -0.21 -3.01 -1.13
N VAL A 74 -1.10 -4.01 -1.20
CA VAL A 74 -2.17 -4.12 -2.19
C VAL A 74 -3.53 -3.96 -1.51
N TYR A 75 -4.46 -3.26 -2.17
CA TYR A 75 -5.84 -3.16 -1.70
C TYR A 75 -6.84 -3.20 -2.88
N PRO A 76 -7.81 -4.13 -2.90
CA PRO A 76 -8.84 -4.21 -3.93
C PRO A 76 -9.74 -2.97 -3.99
N VAL A 77 -10.03 -2.48 -5.19
CA VAL A 77 -10.93 -1.33 -5.38
C VAL A 77 -12.38 -1.66 -4.97
N GLU A 78 -12.75 -2.93 -5.04
CA GLU A 78 -14.07 -3.48 -4.69
C GLU A 78 -14.47 -3.06 -3.26
N HIS A 79 -13.52 -3.04 -2.34
CA HIS A 79 -13.75 -2.66 -0.93
C HIS A 79 -14.03 -1.18 -0.74
N TYR A 80 -13.60 -0.32 -1.66
CA TYR A 80 -13.96 1.10 -1.59
C TYR A 80 -15.46 1.32 -1.72
N VAL A 81 -16.17 0.47 -2.48
CA VAL A 81 -17.63 0.57 -2.61
C VAL A 81 -18.29 0.31 -1.26
N PHE A 82 -17.87 -0.76 -0.58
CA PHE A 82 -18.33 -1.11 0.75
C PHE A 82 -18.05 0.04 1.75
N TRP A 83 -16.81 0.50 1.86
CA TRP A 83 -16.46 1.52 2.86
C TRP A 83 -17.08 2.88 2.62
N ARG A 84 -17.28 3.28 1.35
CA ARG A 84 -17.98 4.53 1.05
C ARG A 84 -19.45 4.46 1.48
N ALA A 85 -20.09 3.29 1.33
CA ALA A 85 -21.46 3.08 1.77
C ALA A 85 -21.57 3.03 3.30
N ASP A 86 -20.69 2.26 3.95
CA ASP A 86 -20.70 2.07 5.41
C ASP A 86 -20.36 3.36 6.18
N LEU A 87 -19.32 4.08 5.74
CA LEU A 87 -18.85 5.27 6.44
C LEU A 87 -19.59 6.55 6.00
N GLY A 88 -20.27 6.54 4.86
CA GLY A 88 -20.88 7.74 4.27
C GLY A 88 -19.86 8.81 3.87
N LEU A 89 -18.59 8.42 3.66
CA LEU A 89 -17.48 9.33 3.33
C LEU A 89 -17.02 9.16 1.89
N LYS A 90 -16.50 10.25 1.31
CA LYS A 90 -15.70 10.14 0.08
C LYS A 90 -14.34 9.53 0.45
N LEU A 91 -14.03 8.39 -0.15
CA LEU A 91 -12.73 7.73 -0.04
C LEU A 91 -12.02 7.76 -1.40
N PRO A 92 -11.23 8.80 -1.70
CA PRO A 92 -10.44 8.87 -2.92
C PRO A 92 -9.35 7.78 -2.93
N ILE A 93 -8.93 7.35 -4.11
CA ILE A 93 -7.85 6.37 -4.23
C ILE A 93 -6.51 7.12 -4.24
N PRO A 94 -5.50 6.72 -3.44
CA PRO A 94 -5.56 5.73 -2.35
C PRO A 94 -6.01 6.37 -1.01
N SER A 95 -6.88 5.68 -0.25
CA SER A 95 -7.29 6.07 1.11
C SER A 95 -6.71 5.17 2.19
N PHE A 96 -6.31 3.95 1.85
CA PHE A 96 -5.82 2.96 2.82
C PHE A 96 -4.29 2.93 2.89
N GLY A 97 -3.62 3.73 2.05
CA GLY A 97 -2.16 3.82 1.97
C GLY A 97 -1.54 2.69 1.17
N GLU A 98 -2.32 2.04 0.31
CA GLU A 98 -1.89 0.97 -0.58
C GLU A 98 -0.95 1.48 -1.68
N ASN A 99 0.03 0.67 -2.03
CA ASN A 99 0.87 0.87 -3.20
C ASN A 99 0.14 0.49 -4.48
N LEU A 100 -0.60 -0.61 -4.49
CA LEU A 100 -1.37 -1.05 -5.66
C LEU A 100 -2.85 -1.09 -5.31
N THR A 101 -3.64 -0.35 -6.07
CA THR A 101 -5.09 -0.52 -6.05
C THR A 101 -5.47 -1.46 -7.20
N THR A 102 -5.94 -2.66 -6.87
CA THR A 102 -6.26 -3.71 -7.86
C THR A 102 -7.73 -3.71 -8.22
N VAL A 103 -8.06 -4.37 -9.33
CA VAL A 103 -9.43 -4.64 -9.80
C VAL A 103 -9.53 -6.10 -10.19
N GLY A 104 -10.66 -6.72 -9.88
CA GLY A 104 -11.01 -8.06 -10.29
C GLY A 104 -10.33 -9.15 -9.47
N ILE A 105 -9.86 -8.85 -8.26
CA ILE A 105 -9.36 -9.87 -7.33
C ILE A 105 -9.51 -9.40 -5.88
N THR A 106 -10.03 -10.28 -5.03
CA THR A 106 -10.18 -10.04 -3.59
C THR A 106 -9.48 -11.14 -2.78
N GLU A 107 -9.48 -11.00 -1.46
CA GLU A 107 -8.89 -11.95 -0.52
C GLU A 107 -9.53 -13.34 -0.55
N GLU A 108 -10.71 -13.50 -1.16
CA GLU A 108 -11.33 -14.82 -1.37
C GLU A 108 -10.65 -15.61 -2.50
N GLU A 109 -9.99 -14.91 -3.42
CA GLU A 109 -9.36 -15.47 -4.62
C GLU A 109 -7.83 -15.43 -4.53
N VAL A 110 -7.26 -14.53 -3.73
CA VAL A 110 -5.83 -14.48 -3.43
C VAL A 110 -5.44 -15.58 -2.45
N HIS A 111 -4.42 -16.36 -2.81
CA HIS A 111 -3.86 -17.40 -1.96
C HIS A 111 -2.40 -17.09 -1.60
N PHE A 112 -1.97 -17.59 -0.44
CA PHE A 112 -0.58 -17.47 -0.04
C PHE A 112 0.33 -18.20 -1.03
N GLY A 113 1.36 -17.50 -1.54
CA GLY A 113 2.33 -18.05 -2.48
C GLY A 113 1.95 -17.89 -3.95
N ASP A 114 0.81 -17.27 -4.25
CA ASP A 114 0.46 -16.86 -5.61
C ASP A 114 1.55 -15.96 -6.21
N LYS A 115 1.73 -16.11 -7.54
CA LYS A 115 2.71 -15.36 -8.32
C LYS A 115 2.01 -14.73 -9.51
N TRP A 116 2.18 -13.42 -9.66
CA TRP A 116 1.61 -12.60 -10.72
C TRP A 116 2.72 -12.00 -11.57
N GLN A 117 2.41 -11.73 -12.84
CA GLN A 117 3.29 -11.07 -13.81
C GLN A 117 2.51 -10.00 -14.56
#